data_AF-A0A2G8IY29-F1
#
_entry.id   AF-A0A2G8IY29-F1
#
_cell.length_a   1.000
_cell.length_b   1.000
_cell.length_c   1.000
_cell.angle_alpha   90.00
_cell.angle_beta   90.00
_cell.angle_gamma   90.00
#
_symmetry.space_group_name_H-M   'P 1'
#
loop_
_entity.id
_entity.type
_entity.pdbx_description
1 polymer ?
#
loop_
_entity_poly.entity_id
_entity_poly.type
_entity_poly.pdbx_seq_one_letter_code
_entity_poly.pdbx_strand_id
1 'polypeptide(L)' 'MYLYYCMHELHYSPSELLEVYEAPRRFKGFLFGLIAHKLEVLEKESKKGG' A
#
# COMPACT_ATOMS: atom_id res chain seq x y z
N MET A 1 -7.64 -4.91 -0.31
CA MET A 1 -7.21 -3.83 0.60
C MET A 1 -6.01 -3.05 0.05
N TYR A 2 -4.88 -3.69 -0.30
CA TYR A 2 -3.70 -2.92 -0.78
C TYR A 2 -3.87 -2.20 -2.12
N LEU A 3 -4.54 -2.80 -3.13
CA LEU A 3 -4.84 -2.08 -4.38
C LEU A 3 -5.77 -0.88 -4.17
N TYR A 4 -6.73 -1.01 -3.24
CA TYR A 4 -7.60 0.11 -2.84
C TYR A 4 -6.78 1.23 -2.19
N TYR A 5 -5.85 0.88 -1.29
CA TYR A 5 -4.91 1.84 -0.72
C TYR A 5 -4.05 2.51 -1.80
N CYS A 6 -3.50 1.77 -2.77
CA CYS A 6 -2.77 2.35 -3.89
C CYS A 6 -3.63 3.35 -4.67
N MET A 7 -4.90 3.04 -4.91
CA MET A 7 -5.82 3.92 -5.65
C MET A 7 -6.19 5.18 -4.87
N HIS A 8 -6.57 5.05 -3.60
CA HIS A 8 -7.15 6.14 -2.82
C HIS A 8 -6.11 6.97 -2.06
N GLU A 9 -5.08 6.33 -1.52
CA GLU A 9 -4.10 6.97 -0.64
C GLU A 9 -2.80 7.30 -1.39
N LEU A 10 -2.44 6.50 -2.41
CA LEU A 10 -1.28 6.78 -3.27
C LEU A 10 -1.66 7.38 -4.63
N HIS A 11 -2.97 7.53 -4.89
CA HIS A 11 -3.51 8.12 -6.12
C HIS A 11 -3.06 7.45 -7.42
N TYR A 12 -2.84 6.13 -7.39
CA TYR A 12 -2.49 5.38 -8.59
C TYR A 12 -3.63 5.45 -9.59
N SER A 13 -3.29 5.75 -10.84
CA SER A 13 -4.20 5.67 -11.98
C SER A 13 -4.63 4.21 -12.25
N PRO A 14 -5.74 3.99 -12.97
CA PRO A 14 -6.16 2.64 -13.35
C PRO A 14 -5.09 1.82 -14.08
N SER A 15 -4.25 2.46 -14.91
CA SER A 15 -3.13 1.80 -15.60
C SER A 15 -2.03 1.36 -14.63
N GLU A 16 -1.65 2.21 -13.66
CA GLU A 16 -0.65 1.85 -12.65
C GLU A 16 -1.17 0.73 -11.73
N LEU A 17 -2.47 0.72 -11.43
CA LEU A 17 -3.09 -0.38 -10.69
C LEU A 17 -3.05 -1.70 -11.48
N LEU A 18 -3.24 -1.64 -12.80
CA LEU A 18 -3.13 -2.80 -13.67
C LEU A 18 -1.69 -3.33 -13.69
N GLU A 19 -0.69 -2.45 -13.80
CA GLU A 19 0.72 -2.83 -13.71
C GLU A 19 1.06 -3.53 -12.39
N VAL A 20 0.57 -2.99 -11.26
CA VAL A 20 0.74 -3.64 -9.95
C VAL A 20 0.02 -4.99 -9.90
N TYR A 21 -1.18 -5.09 -10.47
CA TYR A 21 -1.95 -6.34 -10.50
C TYR A 21 -1.24 -7.43 -11.30
N GLU A 22 -0.70 -7.08 -12.47
CA GLU A 22 -0.01 -7.99 -13.38
C GLU A 22 1.43 -8.32 -12.94
N ALA A 23 2.03 -7.50 -12.08
CA ALA A 23 3.39 -7.69 -11.61
C ALA A 23 3.64 -9.05 -10.94
N PRO A 24 4.89 -9.56 -10.95
CA PRO A 24 5.25 -10.83 -10.32
C PRO A 24 4.85 -10.90 -8.85
N ARG A 25 4.46 -12.09 -8.39
CA ARG A 25 4.01 -12.32 -6.99
C ARG A 25 5.02 -11.81 -5.96
N ARG A 26 6.32 -12.01 -6.19
CA ARG A 26 7.38 -11.54 -5.28
C ARG A 26 7.43 -10.02 -5.18
N PHE A 27 7.27 -9.32 -6.31
CA PHE A 27 7.23 -7.86 -6.35
C PHE A 27 6.01 -7.33 -5.60
N LYS A 28 4.81 -7.88 -5.87
CA LYS A 28 3.59 -7.53 -5.13
C LYS A 28 3.75 -7.76 -3.63
N GLY A 29 4.35 -8.88 -3.23
CA GLY A 29 4.63 -9.18 -1.83
C GLY A 29 5.53 -8.13 -1.17
N PHE A 30 6.60 -7.72 -1.85
CA PHE A 30 7.49 -6.65 -1.38
C PHE A 30 6.76 -5.32 -1.25
N LEU A 31 6.05 -4.88 -2.30
CA LEU A 31 5.31 -3.61 -2.31
C LEU A 31 4.25 -3.56 -1.18
N PHE A 32 3.44 -4.61 -1.07
CA PHE A 32 2.39 -4.66 -0.05
C PHE A 32 2.96 -4.78 1.37
N GLY A 33 4.14 -5.41 1.52
CA GLY A 33 4.88 -5.42 2.79
C GLY A 33 5.32 -4.02 3.22
N LEU A 34 5.82 -3.20 2.28
CA LEU A 34 6.18 -1.80 2.58
C LEU A 34 4.95 -0.96 2.96
N ILE A 35 3.82 -1.15 2.26
CA ILE A 35 2.56 -0.47 2.59
C ILE A 35 2.10 -0.87 4.00
N ALA A 36 2.11 -2.16 4.32
CA ALA A 36 1.75 -2.64 5.66
C ALA A 36 2.65 -2.03 6.74
N HIS A 37 3.96 -1.99 6.52
CA HIS A 37 4.90 -1.39 7.47
C HIS A 37 4.61 0.10 7.72
N LYS A 38 4.34 0.87 6.66
CA LYS A 38 3.98 2.29 6.79
C LYS A 38 2.71 2.47 7.62
N LEU A 39 1.69 1.64 7.38
CA LEU A 39 0.43 1.69 8.13
C LEU A 39 0.63 1.39 9.62
N GLU A 40 1.48 0.41 9.96
CA GLU A 40 1.81 0.12 11.37
C GLU A 40 2.52 1.29 12.06
N VAL A 41 3.39 2.00 11.36
CA VAL A 41 4.05 3.20 11.89
C VAL A 41 3.03 4.29 12.18
N LEU A 42 2.15 4.58 11.22
CA LEU A 42 1.09 5.59 11.37
C LEU A 42 0.12 5.24 12.50
N GLU A 43 -0.23 3.96 12.67
CA GLU A 43 -1.08 3.50 13.78
C GLU A 43 -0.39 3.76 15.14
N LYS A 44 0.91 3.48 15.25
CA LYS A 44 1.69 3.74 16.47
C LYS A 44 1.78 5.23 16.76
N GLU A 45 1.92 6.07 15.75
CA GLU A 45 1.94 7.53 15.89
C GLU A 45 0.58 8.07 16.33
N SER A 46 -0.50 7.59 15.71
CA SER A 46 -1.87 7.97 16.08
C SER A 46 -2.20 7.66 17.54
N LYS A 47 -1.69 6.55 18.09
CA LYS A 47 -1.91 6.16 19.50
C LYS A 47 -1.09 6.99 20.50
N LYS A 48 -0.05 7.69 20.07
CA LYS A 48 0.78 8.54 20.94
C LYS A 48 0.23 9.97 21.10
N GLY A 49 -0.67 10.38 20.21
CA GLY A 49 -1.27 11.73 20.21
C GLY A 49 -2.64 11.83 20.86
N GLY A 50 -3.08 10.81 21.62
CA GLY A 50 -4.36 10.78 22.33
C GLY A 50 -4.21 10.84 23.84
#